data_AF-A0A239N441-F1
#
_entry.id   AF-A0A239N441-F1
#
_cell.length_a   1.000
_cell.length_b   1.000
_cell.length_c   1.000
_cell.angle_alpha   90.00
_cell.angle_beta   90.00
_cell.angle_gamma   90.00
#
_symmetry.space_group_name_H-M   'P 1'
#
loop_
_entity.id
_entity.type
_entity.pdbx_description
1 polymer ?
#
loop_
_entity_poly.entity_id
_entity_poly.type
_entity_poly.pdbx_seq_one_letter_code
_entity_poly.pdbx_strand_id
1 'polypeptide(L)' 'PEAVDAGPIAFVRDGDQIRLDVGKGTLDVLVGDAELEARKQGWAPLPPRYTRGVLAKYSKLVGSASTGAVLV' A
#
# COMPACT_ATOMS: atom_id res chain seq x y z
N PRO A 1 -3.48 0.62 4.23
CA PRO A 1 -2.15 -0.02 4.23
C PRO A 1 -1.33 0.49 3.04
N GLU A 2 -0.01 0.60 3.21
CA GLU A 2 0.88 1.02 2.13
C GLU A 2 1.11 -0.11 1.11
N ALA A 3 1.75 0.21 -0.01
CA ALA A 3 1.91 -0.74 -1.10
C ALA A 3 2.73 -1.97 -0.70
N VAL A 4 3.78 -1.79 0.12
CA VAL A 4 4.65 -2.89 0.58
C VAL A 4 3.92 -3.90 1.48
N ASP A 5 2.81 -3.48 2.10
CA ASP A 5 1.96 -4.29 2.97
C ASP A 5 0.72 -4.85 2.25
N ALA A 6 0.75 -4.93 0.91
CA ALA A 6 -0.38 -5.38 0.09
C ALA A 6 -1.67 -4.56 0.30
N GLY A 7 -1.55 -3.25 0.57
CA GLY A 7 -2.71 -2.35 0.56
C GLY A 7 -3.34 -2.24 -0.83
N PRO A 8 -4.60 -1.77 -0.96
CA PRO A 8 -5.28 -1.63 -2.25
C PRO A 8 -4.48 -0.83 -3.29
N ILE A 9 -3.70 0.14 -2.84
CA ILE A 9 -2.80 0.96 -3.66
C ILE A 9 -1.72 0.14 -4.40
N ALA A 10 -1.35 -1.04 -3.89
CA ALA A 10 -0.39 -1.94 -4.54
C ALA A 10 -0.91 -2.54 -5.85
N PHE A 11 -2.24 -2.55 -6.03
CA PHE A 11 -2.91 -3.25 -7.14
C PHE A 11 -3.52 -2.31 -8.18
N VAL A 12 -3.36 -1.00 -8.00
CA VAL A 12 -3.76 -0.01 -8.99
C VAL A 12 -2.90 -0.16 -10.24
N ARG A 13 -3.52 -0.10 -11.41
CA ARG A 13 -2.87 -0.17 -12.72
C ARG A 13 -3.21 1.06 -13.54
N ASP A 14 -2.38 1.35 -14.54
CA ASP A 14 -2.63 2.45 -15.48
C ASP A 14 -3.99 2.27 -16.16
N GLY A 15 -4.80 3.33 -16.13
CA GLY A 15 -6.16 3.34 -16.67
C GLY A 15 -7.27 3.05 -15.66
N ASP A 16 -6.94 2.59 -14.44
CA ASP A 16 -7.94 2.45 -13.38
C ASP A 16 -8.53 3.82 -12.98
N GLN A 17 -9.84 3.88 -12.77
CA GLN A 17 -10.49 5.09 -12.30
C GLN A 17 -10.39 5.20 -10.77
N ILE A 18 -10.04 6.39 -10.28
CA ILE A 18 -9.97 6.69 -8.85
C ILE A 18 -10.96 7.81 -8.55
N ARG A 19 -11.76 7.63 -7.50
CA ARG A 19 -12.73 8.62 -7.01
C ARG A 19 -12.25 9.18 -5.68
N LEU A 20 -12.11 10.50 -5.62
CA LEU A 20 -11.92 11.26 -4.39
C LEU A 20 -13.22 11.98 -4.05
N ASP A 21 -13.82 11.65 -2.90
CA ASP A 21 -14.98 12.34 -2.36
C ASP A 21 -14.59 13.02 -1.05
N VAL A 22 -14.34 14.33 -1.10
CA VAL A 22 -13.98 15.12 0.07
C VAL A 22 -15.14 15.27 1.05
N GLY A 23 -16.38 15.30 0.55
CA GLY A 23 -17.57 15.42 1.39
C GLY A 23 -17.79 14.19 2.27
N LYS A 24 -17.43 13.00 1.76
CA LYS A 24 -17.48 11.74 2.50
C LYS A 24 -16.15 11.34 3.13
N GLY A 25 -15.05 11.99 2.77
CA GLY A 25 -13.70 11.61 3.18
C GLY A 25 -13.26 10.26 2.62
N THR A 26 -13.73 9.87 1.43
CA THR A 26 -13.40 8.58 0.82
C THR A 26 -12.43 8.73 -0.36
N LEU A 27 -11.63 7.70 -0.56
CA LEU A 27 -10.73 7.53 -1.70
C LEU A 27 -10.91 6.10 -2.21
N ASP A 28 -11.60 5.97 -3.34
CA ASP A 28 -12.04 4.68 -3.87
C ASP A 28 -11.34 4.39 -5.20
N VAL A 29 -10.85 3.16 -5.36
CA VAL A 29 -10.49 2.64 -6.69
C VAL A 29 -11.72 1.98 -7.29
N LEU A 30 -12.15 2.43 -8.46
CA LEU A 30 -13.38 1.96 -9.11
C LEU A 30 -13.11 0.68 -9.91
N VAL A 31 -12.51 -0.31 -9.26
CA VAL A 31 -12.25 -1.65 -9.77
C VAL A 31 -13.02 -2.62 -8.90
N GLY A 32 -13.64 -3.64 -9.51
CA GLY A 32 -14.42 -4.62 -8.74
C GLY A 32 -13.54 -5.42 -7.78
N ASP A 33 -14.08 -5.78 -6.61
CA ASP A 33 -13.34 -6.52 -5.57
C ASP A 33 -12.75 -7.83 -6.09
N ALA A 34 -13.50 -8.56 -6.93
CA ALA A 34 -13.01 -9.80 -7.54
C ALA A 34 -11.75 -9.60 -8.38
N GLU A 35 -11.64 -8.46 -9.08
CA GLU A 35 -10.46 -8.14 -9.87
C GLU A 35 -9.29 -7.72 -8.97
N LEU A 36 -9.53 -6.93 -7.92
CA LEU A 36 -8.49 -6.60 -6.94
C LEU A 36 -7.95 -7.86 -6.23
N GLU A 37 -8.82 -8.81 -5.87
CA GLU A 37 -8.42 -10.10 -5.31
C GLU A 37 -7.63 -10.95 -6.31
N ALA A 38 -8.01 -10.94 -7.59
CA ALA A 38 -7.23 -11.60 -8.64
C ALA A 38 -5.83 -10.97 -8.78
N ARG A 39 -5.72 -9.64 -8.68
CA ARG A 39 -4.44 -8.91 -8.75
C ARG A 39 -3.53 -9.17 -7.54
N LYS A 40 -4.08 -9.59 -6.39
CA LYS A 40 -3.31 -10.02 -5.21
C LYS A 40 -2.60 -11.35 -5.42
N GLN A 41 -3.10 -12.21 -6.29
CA GLN A 41 -2.52 -13.55 -6.50
C GLN A 41 -1.12 -13.44 -7.12
N GLY A 42 -0.13 -14.06 -6.47
CA GLY A 42 1.26 -14.03 -6.92
C GLY A 42 1.97 -12.69 -6.70
N TRP A 43 1.35 -11.76 -5.97
CA TRP A 43 1.99 -10.49 -5.63
C TRP A 43 3.06 -10.67 -4.56
N ALA A 44 4.20 -10.01 -4.77
CA ALA A 44 5.25 -9.87 -3.78
C ALA A 44 5.73 -8.41 -3.76
N PRO A 45 6.06 -7.86 -2.58
CA PRO A 45 6.60 -6.52 -2.50
C PRO A 45 7.96 -6.42 -3.19
N LEU A 46 8.29 -5.22 -3.66
CA LEU A 46 9.63 -4.93 -4.16
C LEU A 46 10.68 -5.12 -3.05
N PRO A 47 11.88 -5.62 -3.38
CA PRO A 47 12.93 -5.75 -2.39
C PRO A 47 13.33 -4.37 -1.83
N PRO A 48 13.69 -4.27 -0.53
CA PRO A 48 14.10 -3.01 0.06
C PRO A 48 15.31 -2.42 -0.66
N ARG A 49 15.21 -1.15 -1.07
CA ARG A 49 16.32 -0.43 -1.72
C ARG A 49 17.55 -0.30 -0.82
N TYR A 50 17.34 -0.15 0.49
CA TYR A 50 18.40 -0.06 1.48
C TYR A 50 18.37 -1.30 2.38
N THR A 51 19.39 -2.15 2.25
CA THR A 51 19.51 -3.41 3.01
C THR A 51 20.40 -3.28 4.25
N ARG A 52 21.09 -2.14 4.43
CA ARG A 52 21.96 -1.83 5.57
C ARG A 52 21.78 -0.39 6.05
N GLY A 53 22.35 -0.07 7.21
CA GLY A 53 22.32 1.27 7.79
C GLY A 53 21.01 1.61 8.50
N VAL A 54 20.79 2.91 8.77
CA VAL A 54 19.64 3.39 9.55
C VAL A 54 18.30 3.12 8.84
N LEU A 55 18.25 3.24 7.51
CA LEU A 55 17.02 3.01 6.74
C LEU A 55 16.60 1.53 6.73
N ALA A 56 17.56 0.61 6.75
CA ALA A 56 17.26 -0.82 6.87
C ALA A 56 16.80 -1.22 8.29
N LYS A 57 17.18 -0.45 9.32
CA LYS A 57 16.60 -0.61 10.67
C LYS A 57 15.18 -0.05 10.69
N TYR A 58 15.00 1.15 10.16
CA TYR A 58 13.71 1.82 10.10
C TYR A 58 12.65 0.97 9.38
N SER A 59 12.94 0.49 8.17
CA SER A 59 12.00 -0.32 7.38
C SER A 59 11.59 -1.64 8.05
N LYS A 60 12.34 -2.11 9.06
CA LYS A 60 12.02 -3.33 9.81
C LYS A 60 11.18 -3.07 11.06
N LEU A 61 11.18 -1.84 11.56
CA LEU A 61 10.61 -1.48 12.86
C LEU A 61 9.46 -0.48 12.76
N VAL A 62 9.34 0.23 11.65
CA VAL A 62 8.29 1.23 11.46
C VAL A 62 6.91 0.56 11.41
N GLY A 63 5.97 1.05 12.24
CA GLY A 63 4.57 0.68 12.19
C GLY A 63 3.76 1.48 11.17
N SER A 64 2.49 1.16 11.00
CA SER A 64 1.60 1.83 10.04
C SER A 64 1.56 3.35 10.25
N ALA A 65 1.49 4.10 9.14
CA ALA A 65 1.23 5.54 9.17
C ALA A 65 -0.09 5.88 9.89
N SER A 66 -1.10 5.01 9.81
CA SER A 66 -2.39 5.21 10.51
C SER A 66 -2.26 5.20 12.03
N THR A 67 -1.16 4.65 12.56
CA THR A 67 -0.82 4.64 14.00
C THR A 67 0.36 5.55 14.33
N GLY A 68 0.75 6.45 13.40
CA GLY A 68 1.77 7.47 13.63
C GLY A 68 3.20 7.08 13.23
N ALA A 69 3.40 5.99 12.49
CA ALA A 69 4.72 5.54 12.02
C ALA A 69 5.78 5.39 13.15
N VAL A 70 5.31 4.98 14.33
CA VAL A 70 6.17 4.73 15.49
C VAL A 70 7.03 3.48 15.26
N LEU A 71 8.22 3.46 15.85
CA LEU A 71 9.09 2.28 15.83
C LEU A 71 8.64 1.30 16.91
N VAL A 72 8.38 0.06 16.52
CA VAL A 72 7.96 -1.06 17.38
C VAL A 72 8.97 -2.20 17.35
#